data_AF-A0A820MAT3-F1
#
_entry.id   AF-A0A820MAT3-F1
#
_cell.length_a   1.000
_cell.length_b   1.000
_cell.length_c   1.000
_cell.angle_alpha   90.00
_cell.angle_beta   90.00
_cell.angle_gamma   90.00
#
_symmetry.space_group_name_H-M   'P 1'
#
loop_
_entity.id
_entity.type
_entity.pdbx_description
1 polymer ?
#
loop_
_entity_poly.entity_id
_entity_poly.type
_entity_poly.pdbx_seq_one_letter_code
_entity_poly.pdbx_strand_id
1 'polypeptide(L)'
;NQIFVTIGSGSNVDVEPLPQASVQQANLDGSNQTTFVYDIRNPVGLTFHPITNNLYATCNERDGVGDDLVPDYFTRIQQNDFYGWPYAYMSSNLTDPRRCFSNGTSERPDLVSITKTPDVLFQAHSTPLDTRFYTGNQFPSRY
;
A
#
# COMPACT_ATOMS: atom_id res chain seq x y z
N ASN A 1 12.90 -12.10 15.91
CA ASN A 1 12.70 -10.69 15.54
C ASN A 1 13.00 -10.52 14.07
N GLN A 2 12.13 -9.83 13.34
CA GLN A 2 12.27 -9.53 11.92
C GLN A 2 12.22 -8.01 11.71
N ILE A 3 12.86 -7.54 10.65
CA ILE A 3 12.76 -6.16 10.16
C ILE A 3 11.85 -6.14 8.94
N PHE A 4 11.04 -5.08 8.81
CA PHE A 4 10.23 -4.80 7.64
C PHE A 4 10.81 -3.57 6.93
N VAL A 5 10.98 -3.67 5.62
CA VAL A 5 11.61 -2.63 4.79
C VAL A 5 10.68 -2.32 3.63
N THR A 6 10.34 -1.05 3.48
CA THR A 6 9.55 -0.59 2.34
C THR A 6 10.43 -0.37 1.12
N ILE A 7 9.90 -0.70 -0.05
CA ILE A 7 10.53 -0.39 -1.33
C ILE A 7 9.44 0.15 -2.24
N GLY A 8 9.52 1.45 -2.55
CA GLY A 8 8.58 2.11 -3.43
C GLY A 8 8.73 1.69 -4.90
N SER A 9 7.68 1.94 -5.66
CA SER A 9 7.68 1.92 -7.11
C SER A 9 8.68 2.93 -7.65
N GLY A 10 9.43 2.55 -8.69
CA GLY A 10 10.27 3.45 -9.47
C GLY A 10 9.51 4.14 -10.61
N SER A 11 8.21 3.88 -10.74
CA SER A 11 7.36 4.31 -11.85
C SER A 11 6.09 5.03 -11.37
N ASN A 12 5.28 5.51 -12.32
CA ASN A 12 3.97 6.08 -12.00
C ASN A 12 2.80 5.10 -12.14
N VAL A 13 2.90 4.07 -12.98
CA VAL A 13 1.83 3.05 -13.17
C VAL A 13 2.34 1.81 -13.93
N ASP A 14 3.59 1.39 -13.75
CA ASP A 14 4.18 0.29 -14.52
C ASP A 14 4.25 -1.05 -13.76
N VAL A 15 4.41 -2.16 -14.49
CA VAL A 15 4.64 -3.47 -13.87
C VAL A 15 6.11 -3.49 -13.60
N GLU A 16 6.47 -3.66 -12.33
CA GLU A 16 7.86 -3.69 -11.94
C GLU A 16 8.18 -5.06 -11.35
N PRO A 17 9.38 -5.60 -11.64
CA PRO A 17 9.81 -6.80 -10.95
C PRO A 17 10.02 -6.49 -9.46
N LEU A 18 9.83 -7.50 -8.61
CA LEU A 18 10.25 -7.41 -7.22
C LEU A 18 11.74 -7.04 -7.13
N PRO A 19 12.12 -6.22 -6.14
CA PRO A 19 11.33 -5.89 -4.96
C PRO A 19 10.60 -4.53 -5.04
N GLN A 20 10.37 -3.94 -6.21
CA GLN A 20 9.68 -2.65 -6.28
C GLN A 20 8.22 -2.76 -5.85
N ALA A 21 7.66 -1.63 -5.39
CA ALA A 21 6.29 -1.53 -4.92
C ALA A 21 5.93 -2.61 -3.89
N SER A 22 6.72 -2.76 -2.83
CA SER A 22 6.58 -3.87 -1.89
C SER A 22 6.97 -3.51 -0.46
N VAL A 23 6.58 -4.40 0.46
CA VAL A 23 7.16 -4.48 1.80
C VAL A 23 7.91 -5.80 1.90
N GLN A 24 9.21 -5.72 2.17
CA GLN A 24 10.08 -6.86 2.41
C GLN A 24 10.15 -7.15 3.91
N GLN A 25 10.35 -8.42 4.26
CA GLN A 25 10.68 -8.84 5.62
C GLN A 25 11.98 -9.64 5.61
N ALA A 26 12.83 -9.45 6.62
CA ALA A 26 14.07 -10.20 6.78
C ALA A 26 14.39 -10.40 8.27
N ASN A 27 15.32 -11.30 8.56
CA ASN A 27 15.95 -11.35 9.88
C ASN A 27 16.75 -10.05 10.13
N LEU A 28 17.04 -9.74 11.39
CA LEU A 28 17.79 -8.53 11.76
C LEU A 28 19.23 -8.50 11.20
N ASP A 29 19.79 -9.66 10.86
CA ASP A 29 21.09 -9.80 10.19
C ASP A 29 20.99 -9.72 8.65
N GLY A 30 19.79 -9.46 8.12
CA GLY A 30 19.49 -9.39 6.68
C GLY A 30 19.24 -10.74 6.01
N SER A 31 19.40 -11.87 6.71
CA SER A 31 19.14 -13.19 6.16
C SER A 31 17.64 -13.46 5.96
N ASN A 32 17.32 -14.45 5.11
CA ASN A 32 15.95 -14.90 4.85
C ASN A 32 15.00 -13.78 4.39
N GLN A 33 15.48 -12.86 3.56
CA GLN A 33 14.65 -11.85 2.95
C GLN A 33 13.53 -12.49 2.11
N THR A 34 12.29 -12.09 2.36
CA THR A 34 11.11 -12.50 1.61
C THR A 34 10.19 -11.30 1.40
N THR A 35 9.38 -11.33 0.34
CA THR A 35 8.34 -10.32 0.12
C THR A 35 7.16 -10.61 1.04
N PHE A 36 6.83 -9.64 1.90
CA PHE A 36 5.71 -9.73 2.83
C PHE A 36 4.41 -9.27 2.15
N VAL A 37 4.45 -8.13 1.48
CA VAL A 37 3.37 -7.58 0.65
C VAL A 37 3.98 -7.19 -0.69
N TYR A 38 3.31 -7.55 -1.78
CA TYR A 38 3.71 -7.20 -3.13
C TYR A 38 2.70 -6.22 -3.72
N ASP A 39 3.13 -5.49 -4.74
CA ASP A 39 2.31 -4.58 -5.52
C ASP A 39 1.46 -3.64 -4.63
N ILE A 40 2.17 -2.85 -3.83
CA ILE A 40 1.70 -1.67 -3.11
C ILE A 40 2.60 -0.51 -3.55
N ARG A 41 2.06 0.53 -4.21
CA ARG A 41 2.87 1.50 -4.96
C ARG A 41 4.06 2.03 -4.17
N ASN A 42 3.80 2.79 -3.12
CA ASN A 42 4.84 3.44 -2.33
C ASN A 42 4.46 3.38 -0.85
N PRO A 43 4.64 2.22 -0.19
CA PRO A 43 4.45 2.13 1.25
C PRO A 43 5.55 2.96 1.92
N VAL A 44 5.21 4.07 2.58
CA VAL A 44 6.24 4.98 3.15
C VAL A 44 6.39 4.76 4.65
N GLY A 45 5.33 5.06 5.40
CA GLY A 45 5.30 4.85 6.85
C GLY A 45 4.95 3.41 7.17
N LEU A 46 5.68 2.79 8.10
CA LEU A 46 5.34 1.50 8.70
C LEU A 46 5.24 1.63 10.21
N THR A 47 4.16 1.10 10.79
CA THR A 47 3.99 1.13 12.25
C THR A 47 3.22 -0.08 12.74
N PHE A 48 3.63 -0.62 13.89
CA PHE A 48 2.90 -1.68 14.57
C PHE A 48 1.87 -1.06 15.51
N HIS A 49 0.63 -1.54 15.43
CA HIS A 49 -0.39 -1.15 16.39
C HIS A 49 -0.01 -1.65 17.80
N PRO A 50 0.03 -0.79 18.83
CA PRO A 50 0.69 -1.07 20.10
C PRO A 50 0.01 -2.15 20.96
N ILE A 51 -1.25 -2.46 20.67
CA ILE A 51 -2.03 -3.47 21.42
C ILE A 51 -2.14 -4.78 20.64
N THR A 52 -2.34 -4.70 19.32
CA THR A 52 -2.66 -5.88 18.50
C THR A 52 -1.45 -6.42 17.74
N ASN A 53 -0.35 -5.66 17.69
CA ASN A 53 0.84 -5.95 16.89
C ASN A 53 0.56 -6.18 15.39
N ASN A 54 -0.58 -5.70 14.89
CA ASN A 54 -0.84 -5.65 13.46
C ASN A 54 0.08 -4.60 12.82
N LEU A 55 0.68 -4.92 11.68
CA LEU A 55 1.47 -3.98 10.89
C LEU A 55 0.55 -3.12 10.04
N TYR A 56 0.80 -1.81 10.01
CA TYR A 56 0.11 -0.85 9.17
C TYR A 56 1.10 -0.11 8.28
N ALA A 57 0.62 0.31 7.11
CA ALA A 57 1.37 1.12 6.16
C ALA A 57 0.59 2.38 5.76
N THR A 58 1.29 3.49 5.54
CA THR A 58 0.81 4.56 4.66
C THR A 58 1.27 4.28 3.23
N CYS A 59 0.47 4.63 2.23
CA CYS A 59 0.82 4.49 0.82
C CYS A 59 0.59 5.79 0.07
N ASN A 60 1.52 6.17 -0.80
CA ASN A 60 1.31 7.24 -1.78
C ASN A 60 0.93 6.62 -3.12
N GLU A 61 -0.20 7.04 -3.68
CA GLU A 61 -0.76 6.52 -4.91
C GLU A 61 -0.31 7.27 -6.17
N ARG A 62 -0.66 6.71 -7.34
CA ARG A 62 -0.25 7.23 -8.66
C ARG A 62 -0.73 8.64 -8.97
N ASP A 63 0.07 9.29 -9.80
CA ASP A 63 -0.14 10.63 -10.30
C ASP A 63 -0.86 10.64 -11.65
N GLY A 64 -1.33 11.83 -12.04
CA GLY A 64 -1.75 12.13 -13.43
C GLY A 64 -3.17 11.68 -13.79
N VAL A 65 -4.06 11.48 -12.83
CA VAL A 65 -5.48 11.13 -13.06
C VAL A 65 -6.47 12.12 -12.42
N GLY A 66 -6.01 13.35 -12.17
CA GLY A 66 -6.80 14.46 -11.63
C GLY A 66 -6.54 14.75 -10.16
N ASP A 67 -7.30 15.70 -9.60
CA ASP A 67 -7.08 16.23 -8.24
C ASP A 67 -7.72 15.38 -7.14
N ASP A 68 -8.70 14.54 -7.50
CA ASP A 68 -9.52 13.75 -6.58
C ASP A 68 -9.31 12.24 -6.72
N LEU A 69 -8.38 11.82 -7.58
CA LEU A 69 -8.05 10.43 -7.83
C LEU A 69 -6.53 10.32 -8.11
N VAL A 70 -5.81 9.33 -7.60
CA VAL A 70 -6.23 8.26 -6.68
C VAL A 70 -5.94 8.68 -5.23
N PRO A 71 -6.83 8.41 -4.26
CA PRO A 71 -6.55 8.73 -2.86
C PRO A 71 -5.35 7.96 -2.33
N ASP A 72 -4.51 8.66 -1.57
CA ASP A 72 -3.53 8.02 -0.69
C ASP A 72 -4.25 7.30 0.46
N TYR A 73 -3.56 6.42 1.16
CA TYR A 73 -4.24 5.66 2.22
C TYR A 73 -3.35 5.23 3.37
N PHE A 74 -4.00 4.85 4.48
CA PHE A 74 -3.43 4.14 5.61
C PHE A 74 -4.21 2.84 5.81
N THR A 75 -3.51 1.71 5.91
CA THR A 75 -4.17 0.40 6.04
C THR A 75 -3.32 -0.61 6.79
N ARG A 76 -4.00 -1.55 7.43
CA ARG A 76 -3.38 -2.75 7.99
C ARG A 76 -2.92 -3.64 6.85
N ILE A 77 -1.68 -4.09 6.90
CA ILE A 77 -1.11 -5.00 5.90
C ILE A 77 -0.84 -6.39 6.50
N GLN A 78 -1.16 -7.43 5.73
CA GLN A 78 -0.88 -8.82 6.08
C GLN A 78 -0.09 -9.50 4.96
N GLN A 79 0.51 -10.65 5.27
CA GLN A 79 1.29 -11.39 4.29
C GLN A 79 0.44 -11.73 3.05
N ASN A 80 0.98 -11.43 1.87
CA ASN A 80 0.36 -11.62 0.56
C ASN A 80 -0.88 -10.75 0.28
N ASP A 81 -1.13 -9.71 1.08
CA ASP A 81 -2.16 -8.73 0.76
C ASP A 81 -1.83 -8.01 -0.55
N PHE A 82 -2.87 -7.61 -1.28
CA PHE A 82 -2.78 -6.94 -2.55
C PHE A 82 -3.75 -5.75 -2.60
N TYR A 83 -3.24 -4.56 -2.89
CA TYR A 83 -4.00 -3.30 -2.84
C TYR A 83 -4.18 -2.68 -4.22
N GLY A 84 -4.16 -3.51 -5.26
CA GLY A 84 -4.58 -3.10 -6.60
C GLY A 84 -3.45 -2.60 -7.49
N TRP A 85 -2.29 -2.18 -6.96
CA TRP A 85 -1.20 -1.70 -7.80
C TRP A 85 -0.77 -2.76 -8.84
N PRO A 86 -0.38 -2.37 -10.06
CA PRO A 86 -0.74 -1.14 -10.78
C PRO A 86 -2.12 -1.25 -11.49
N TYR A 87 -2.84 -2.36 -11.36
CA TYR A 87 -4.02 -2.71 -12.18
C TYR A 87 -5.36 -2.10 -11.74
N ALA A 88 -5.49 -1.72 -10.47
CA ALA A 88 -6.70 -1.18 -9.86
C ALA A 88 -6.35 -0.08 -8.84
N TYR A 89 -7.36 0.69 -8.48
CA TYR A 89 -7.31 1.70 -7.42
C TYR A 89 -7.65 1.04 -6.07
N MET A 90 -8.77 1.40 -5.45
CA MET A 90 -9.10 0.98 -4.07
C MET A 90 -9.97 -0.27 -3.97
N SER A 91 -10.39 -0.87 -5.08
CA SER A 91 -11.24 -2.07 -5.06
C SER A 91 -11.24 -2.77 -6.40
N SER A 92 -11.75 -4.01 -6.42
CA SER A 92 -11.88 -4.83 -7.62
C SER A 92 -12.81 -4.24 -8.71
N ASN A 93 -13.66 -3.27 -8.37
CA ASN A 93 -14.54 -2.60 -9.32
C ASN A 93 -13.94 -1.32 -9.91
N LEU A 94 -12.77 -0.90 -9.44
CA LEU A 94 -12.10 0.34 -9.83
C LEU A 94 -10.79 0.03 -10.55
N THR A 95 -10.88 -0.63 -11.69
CA THR A 95 -9.73 -0.92 -12.56
C THR A 95 -9.10 0.37 -13.07
N ASP A 96 -7.77 0.43 -13.13
CA ASP A 96 -7.05 1.52 -13.77
C ASP A 96 -7.15 1.38 -15.30
N PRO A 97 -7.81 2.29 -16.02
CA PRO A 97 -8.00 2.16 -17.47
C PRO A 97 -6.67 2.14 -18.25
N ARG A 98 -5.58 2.65 -17.66
CA ARG A 98 -4.23 2.58 -18.26
C ARG A 98 -3.66 1.17 -18.27
N ARG A 99 -4.26 0.24 -17.51
CA ARG A 99 -3.92 -1.18 -17.41
C ARG A 99 -5.01 -2.09 -17.92
N CYS A 100 -5.76 -1.59 -18.89
CA CYS A 100 -6.73 -2.35 -19.64
C CYS A 100 -6.33 -2.46 -21.11
N PHE A 101 -6.69 -3.58 -21.73
CA PHE A 101 -6.72 -3.67 -23.18
C PHE A 101 -7.78 -2.75 -23.77
N SER A 102 -7.76 -2.54 -25.09
CA SER A 102 -8.72 -1.67 -25.79
C SER A 102 -10.20 -2.07 -25.64
N ASN A 103 -10.47 -3.31 -25.24
CA ASN A 103 -11.82 -3.80 -24.94
C ASN A 103 -12.29 -3.51 -23.50
N GLY A 104 -11.47 -2.81 -22.70
CA GLY A 104 -11.77 -2.44 -21.31
C GLY A 104 -11.42 -3.51 -20.27
N THR A 105 -10.99 -4.71 -20.69
CA THR A 105 -10.59 -5.78 -19.77
C THR A 105 -9.21 -5.47 -19.19
N SER A 106 -9.06 -5.61 -17.86
CA SER A 106 -7.75 -5.48 -17.20
C SER A 106 -6.74 -6.47 -17.76
N GLU A 107 -5.46 -6.07 -17.80
CA GLU A 107 -4.34 -6.96 -18.10
C GLU A 107 -4.19 -8.11 -17.10
N ARG A 108 -4.64 -7.92 -15.84
CA ARG A 108 -4.59 -8.90 -14.75
C ARG A 108 -5.92 -8.98 -13.99
N PRO A 109 -6.98 -9.51 -14.61
CA PRO A 109 -8.30 -9.60 -13.98
C PRO A 109 -8.28 -10.48 -12.72
N ASP A 110 -7.36 -11.45 -12.66
CA ASP A 110 -7.11 -12.29 -11.50
C ASP A 110 -6.64 -11.47 -10.29
N LEU A 111 -5.71 -10.53 -10.49
CA LEU A 111 -5.24 -9.64 -9.42
C LEU A 111 -6.26 -8.55 -9.07
N VAL A 112 -6.89 -7.95 -10.07
CA VAL A 112 -7.97 -6.98 -9.83
C VAL A 112 -9.05 -7.58 -8.92
N SER A 113 -9.44 -8.84 -9.15
CA SER A 113 -10.49 -9.51 -8.36
C SER A 113 -10.19 -9.65 -6.87
N ILE A 114 -8.91 -9.68 -6.48
CA ILE A 114 -8.48 -9.82 -5.08
C ILE A 114 -8.05 -8.49 -4.44
N THR A 115 -8.20 -7.37 -5.15
CA THR A 115 -7.84 -6.03 -4.66
C THR A 115 -8.58 -5.71 -3.37
N LYS A 116 -7.82 -5.47 -2.30
CA LYS A 116 -8.35 -5.03 -1.01
C LYS A 116 -8.61 -3.53 -1.00
N THR A 117 -9.67 -3.16 -0.31
CA THR A 117 -9.95 -1.75 0.01
C THR A 117 -9.14 -1.31 1.22
N PRO A 118 -8.38 -0.20 1.13
CA PRO A 118 -7.67 0.35 2.28
C PRO A 118 -8.61 0.80 3.40
N ASP A 119 -8.14 0.76 4.64
CA ASP A 119 -8.97 1.06 5.82
C ASP A 119 -9.31 2.55 5.97
N VAL A 120 -8.35 3.43 5.67
CA VAL A 120 -8.51 4.88 5.77
C VAL A 120 -7.96 5.52 4.49
N LEU A 121 -8.81 6.30 3.82
CA LEU A 121 -8.43 7.08 2.65
C LEU A 121 -8.08 8.50 3.07
N PHE A 122 -7.03 9.04 2.47
CA PHE A 122 -6.70 10.45 2.50
C PHE A 122 -7.14 11.10 1.18
N GLN A 123 -7.22 12.43 1.15
CA GLN A 123 -7.40 13.14 -0.11
C GLN A 123 -6.25 12.75 -1.07
N ALA A 124 -6.53 12.63 -2.36
CA ALA A 124 -5.49 12.39 -3.36
C ALA A 124 -4.37 13.44 -3.23
N HIS A 125 -3.13 13.00 -3.41
CA HIS A 125 -1.92 13.84 -3.30
C HIS A 125 -1.60 14.38 -1.89
N SER A 126 -2.21 13.82 -0.83
CA SER A 126 -1.89 14.19 0.57
C SER A 126 -0.46 13.80 0.99
N THR A 127 0.12 12.81 0.32
CA THR A 127 1.49 12.32 0.53
C THR A 127 1.77 11.95 2.00
N PRO A 128 1.03 10.99 2.61
CA PRO A 128 1.30 10.55 3.98
C PRO A 128 2.66 9.85 4.10
N LEU A 129 3.59 10.47 4.81
CA LEU A 129 4.98 9.98 4.95
C LEU A 129 5.21 9.10 6.20
N ASP A 130 4.41 9.28 7.25
CA ASP A 130 4.56 8.52 8.49
C ASP A 130 3.24 8.50 9.30
N THR A 131 3.11 7.52 10.19
CA THR A 131 1.98 7.38 11.12
C THR A 131 2.45 6.89 12.49
N ARG A 132 1.83 7.42 13.54
CA ARG A 132 2.06 6.95 14.90
C ARG A 132 0.74 6.78 15.65
N PHE A 133 0.58 5.62 16.27
CA PHE A 133 -0.48 5.41 17.25
C PHE A 133 -0.14 6.14 18.55
N TYR A 134 -1.07 6.97 19.02
CA TYR A 134 -0.91 7.69 20.27
C TYR A 134 -1.01 6.73 21.46
N THR A 135 0.02 6.72 22.32
CA THR A 135 0.08 5.90 23.54
C THR A 135 0.37 6.72 24.80
N GLY A 136 0.30 8.05 24.67
CA GLY A 136 0.52 8.97 25.79
C GLY A 136 -0.74 9.24 26.59
N ASN A 137 -0.59 10.00 27.67
CA ASN A 137 -1.69 10.45 28.54
C ASN A 137 -1.79 11.99 28.59
N GLN A 138 -1.16 12.68 27.64
CA GLN A 138 -1.11 14.15 27.59
C GLN A 138 -2.41 14.77 27.07
N PHE A 139 -3.09 14.11 26.11
CA PHE A 139 -4.35 14.60 25.56
C PHE A 139 -5.57 14.03 26.30
N PRO A 140 -6.71 14.76 26.32
CA PRO A 140 -7.96 14.24 26.87
C PRO A 140 -8.40 12.95 26.19
N SER A 141 -9.19 12.13 26.88
CA SER A 141 -9.64 10.80 26.43
C SER A 141 -10.42 10.76 25.10
N ARG A 142 -10.84 11.90 24.58
CA ARG A 142 -11.54 12.01 23.28
C ARG A 142 -10.59 12.00 22.07
N TYR A 143 -9.27 12.00 22.31
CA TYR A 143 -8.22 12.00 21.29
C TYR A 143 -7.40 10.72 21.37
#